data_AF-A0A951CDY1-F1
#
_entry.id   AF-A0A951CDY1-F1
#
_cell.length_a   1.000
_cell.length_b   1.000
_cell.length_c   1.000
_cell.angle_alpha   90.00
_cell.angle_beta   90.00
_cell.angle_gamma   90.00
#
_symmetry.space_group_name_H-M   'P 1'
#
loop_
_entity.id
_entity.type
_entity.pdbx_description
1 polymer ?
#
loop_
_entity_poly.entity_id
_entity_poly.type
_entity_poly.pdbx_seq_one_letter_code
_entity_poly.pdbx_strand_id
1 'polypeptide(L)'
;EHIPKAILTCRKAGKEQQEFLKYTFSDLLVSSFQTGGSSDTPMDQVSLNFAKIEAEYKEQKPDGTLGGSVKAGYDLKQMKEV
;
A
#
# COMPACT_ATOMS: atom_id res chain seq x y z
N GLU A 1 0.25 7.40 -18.73
CA GLU A 1 1.60 7.84 -18.34
C GLU A 1 2.00 7.12 -17.07
N HIS A 2 3.28 6.76 -16.92
CA HIS A 2 3.75 6.04 -15.73
C HIS A 2 3.88 7.00 -14.55
N ILE A 3 3.33 6.60 -13.41
CA ILE A 3 3.49 7.29 -12.13
C ILE A 3 4.75 6.71 -11.46
N PRO A 4 5.74 7.54 -11.08
CA PRO A 4 7.01 7.02 -10.56
C PRO A 4 6.87 6.22 -9.27
N LYS A 5 5.98 6.66 -8.36
CA LYS A 5 5.84 6.08 -7.03
C LYS A 5 4.45 6.30 -6.44
N ALA A 6 3.93 5.30 -5.76
CA ALA A 6 2.75 5.40 -4.90
C ALA A 6 3.00 4.68 -3.58
N ILE A 7 2.41 5.18 -2.49
CA ILE A 7 2.54 4.60 -1.16
C ILE A 7 1.15 4.40 -0.57
N LEU A 8 0.76 3.15 -0.32
CA LEU A 8 -0.41 2.82 0.47
C LEU A 8 0.02 2.65 1.92
N THR A 9 -0.54 3.46 2.81
CA THR A 9 -0.22 3.42 4.24
C THR A 9 -1.47 3.04 5.03
N CYS A 10 -1.38 1.96 5.80
CA CYS A 10 -2.42 1.55 6.74
C CYS A 10 -2.01 1.93 8.17
N ARG A 11 -2.95 2.51 8.91
CA ARG A 11 -2.75 3.01 10.27
C ARG A 11 -3.68 2.32 11.24
N LYS A 12 -3.22 2.12 12.47
CA LYS A 12 -4.08 1.65 13.56
C LYS A 12 -5.08 2.74 13.94
N ALA A 13 -6.25 2.34 14.40
CA ALA A 13 -7.20 3.27 15.00
C ALA A 13 -6.67 3.81 16.33
N GLY A 14 -7.16 4.97 16.77
CA GLY A 14 -6.74 5.62 18.01
C GLY A 14 -6.01 6.94 17.77
N LYS A 15 -5.49 7.54 18.85
CA LYS A 15 -4.94 8.90 18.82
C LYS A 15 -3.63 9.02 18.02
N GLU A 16 -2.73 8.05 18.18
CA GLU A 16 -1.39 8.12 17.55
C GLU A 16 -1.37 7.63 16.10
N GLN A 17 -2.41 6.92 15.66
CA GLN A 17 -2.57 6.41 14.29
C GLN A 17 -1.30 5.76 13.70
N GLN A 18 -0.67 4.88 14.48
CA GLN A 18 0.62 4.30 14.15
C GLN A 18 0.58 3.54 12.80
N GLU A 19 1.55 3.82 11.92
CA GLU A 19 1.70 3.17 10.60
C GLU A 19 2.23 1.74 10.77
N PHE A 20 1.35 0.75 10.64
CA PHE A 20 1.71 -0.65 10.88
C PHE A 20 1.96 -1.43 9.58
N LEU A 21 1.42 -0.96 8.45
CA LEU A 21 1.59 -1.60 7.14
C LEU A 21 1.74 -0.53 6.07
N LYS A 22 2.74 -0.72 5.20
CA LYS A 22 3.04 0.17 4.09
C LYS A 22 3.38 -0.63 2.86
N TYR A 23 2.73 -0.34 1.75
CA TYR A 23 3.12 -0.81 0.43
C TYR A 23 3.67 0.34 -0.38
N THR A 24 4.87 0.19 -0.89
CA THR A 24 5.49 1.12 -1.84
C THR A 24 5.49 0.47 -3.21
N PHE A 25 4.84 1.12 -4.16
CA PHE A 25 4.79 0.72 -5.56
C PHE A 25 5.70 1.66 -6.35
N SER A 26 6.49 1.12 -7.27
CA SER A 26 7.35 1.88 -8.17
C SER A 26 7.01 1.58 -9.62
N ASP A 27 7.10 2.62 -10.47
CA ASP A 27 6.81 2.53 -11.91
C ASP A 27 5.43 1.92 -12.18
N LEU A 28 4.38 2.68 -11.87
CA LEU A 28 3.00 2.21 -11.86
C LEU A 28 2.09 2.91 -12.88
N LEU A 29 1.01 2.22 -13.24
CA LEU A 29 -0.01 2.65 -14.19
C LEU A 29 -1.38 2.45 -13.56
N VAL A 30 -2.29 3.41 -13.77
CA VAL A 30 -3.72 3.19 -13.56
C VAL A 30 -4.21 2.28 -14.67
N SER A 31 -4.52 1.03 -14.32
CA SER A 31 -4.97 -0.01 -15.25
C SER A 31 -6.49 0.02 -15.46
N SER A 32 -7.24 0.48 -14.45
CA SER A 32 -8.68 0.70 -14.55
C SER A 32 -9.13 1.75 -13.54
N PHE A 33 -10.22 2.44 -13.88
CA PHE A 33 -10.93 3.36 -13.00
C PHE A 33 -12.43 3.14 -13.20
N GLN A 34 -13.15 2.92 -12.11
CA GLN A 34 -14.60 2.74 -12.10
C GLN A 34 -15.18 3.63 -11.00
N THR A 35 -16.20 4.41 -11.35
CA THR A 35 -16.93 5.25 -10.40
C THR A 35 -18.38 4.78 -10.34
N GLY A 36 -18.95 4.71 -9.14
CA GLY A 36 -20.33 4.32 -8.90
C GLY A 36 -20.99 5.17 -7.82
N GLY A 37 -22.28 5.47 -8.00
CA GLY A 37 -23.03 6.37 -7.10
C GLY A 37 -24.42 5.85 -6.73
N SER A 38 -24.61 4.52 -6.71
CA SER A 38 -25.91 3.91 -6.40
C SER A 38 -26.24 3.86 -4.90
N SER A 39 -25.32 4.29 -4.04
CA SER A 39 -25.47 4.43 -2.59
C SER A 39 -25.37 5.89 -2.16
N ASP A 40 -25.80 6.20 -0.93
CA ASP A 40 -25.73 7.56 -0.35
C ASP A 40 -24.31 8.17 -0.38
N THR A 41 -23.27 7.34 -0.47
CA THR A 41 -21.88 7.77 -0.67
C THR A 41 -21.36 7.23 -2.01
N PRO A 42 -20.90 8.08 -2.94
CA PRO A 42 -20.20 7.66 -4.14
C PRO A 42 -18.90 6.92 -3.81
N MET A 43 -18.53 5.95 -4.64
CA MET A 43 -17.32 5.17 -4.48
C MET A 43 -16.55 5.07 -5.80
N ASP A 44 -15.25 5.31 -5.69
CA ASP A 44 -14.28 5.10 -6.76
C ASP A 44 -13.49 3.81 -6.51
N GLN A 45 -13.29 3.02 -7.57
CA GLN A 45 -12.41 1.86 -7.59
C GLN A 45 -11.30 2.10 -8.61
N VAL A 46 -10.05 1.97 -8.16
CA VAL A 46 -8.84 2.17 -8.97
C VAL A 46 -8.00 0.91 -8.92
N SER A 47 -7.56 0.40 -10.06
CA SER A 47 -6.60 -0.71 -10.14
C SER A 47 -5.24 -0.22 -10.62
N LEU A 48 -4.16 -0.64 -9.94
CA LEU A 48 -2.80 -0.25 -10.28
C LEU A 48 -1.99 -1.46 -10.76
N ASN A 49 -1.39 -1.34 -11.94
CA ASN A 49 -0.28 -2.21 -12.35
C ASN A 49 1.03 -1.52 -11.96
N PHE A 50 2.06 -2.29 -11.59
CA PHE A 50 3.35 -1.76 -11.11
C PHE A 50 4.50 -2.67 -11.50
N ALA A 51 5.70 -2.11 -11.66
CA ALA A 51 6.90 -2.89 -11.96
C ALA A 51 7.55 -3.49 -10.70
N LYS A 52 7.41 -2.81 -9.56
CA LYS A 52 8.04 -3.23 -8.30
C LYS A 52 7.15 -2.90 -7.11
N ILE A 53 7.16 -3.78 -6.12
CA ILE A 53 6.44 -3.63 -4.85
C ILE A 53 7.38 -3.90 -3.66
N GLU A 54 7.28 -3.07 -2.63
CA GLU A 54 7.93 -3.28 -1.32
C GLU A 54 6.85 -3.19 -0.23
N ALA A 55 6.76 -4.21 0.61
CA ALA A 55 5.91 -4.27 1.78
C ALA A 55 6.76 -4.05 3.04
N GLU A 56 6.30 -3.16 3.90
CA GLU A 56 6.85 -2.94 5.23
C GLU A 56 5.74 -3.19 6.26
N TYR A 57 5.99 -4.09 7.21
CA TYR A 57 5.07 -4.40 8.30
C TYR A 57 5.76 -4.21 9.65
N LYS A 58 5.02 -3.66 10.61
CA LYS A 58 5.44 -3.53 12.00
C LYS A 58 4.43 -4.28 12.87
N GLU A 59 4.92 -5.30 13.57
CA GLU A 59 4.10 -6.08 14.49
C GLU A 59 3.67 -5.22 15.68
N GLN A 60 2.43 -5.38 16.14
CA GLN A 60 1.95 -4.73 17.34
C GLN A 60 2.20 -5.63 18.56
N LYS A 61 2.91 -5.10 19.56
CA LYS A 61 3.18 -5.77 20.82
C LYS A 61 1.94 -5.77 21.73
N PRO A 62 1.91 -6.61 22.79
CA PRO A 62 0.82 -6.63 23.77
C PRO A 62 0.55 -5.30 24.47
N ASP A 63 1.58 -4.45 24.63
CA ASP A 63 1.46 -3.11 25.21
C ASP A 63 0.89 -2.06 24.23
N GLY A 64 0.55 -2.48 23.00
CA GLY A 64 -0.01 -1.64 21.95
C GLY A 64 1.04 -0.91 21.11
N THR A 65 2.32 -0.96 21.47
CA THR A 65 3.42 -0.34 20.70
C THR A 65 3.78 -1.17 19.47
N LEU A 66 4.39 -0.53 18.46
CA LEU A 66 4.94 -1.25 17.32
C LEU A 66 6.36 -1.76 17.61
N GLY A 67 6.61 -2.99 17.20
CA GLY A 67 7.92 -3.64 17.20
C GLY A 67 8.79 -3.23 16.01
N GLY A 68 9.76 -4.11 15.72
CA GLY A 68 10.66 -3.95 14.58
C GLY A 68 9.92 -3.96 13.24
N SER A 69 10.56 -3.39 12.24
CA SER A 69 10.08 -3.37 10.86
C SER A 69 10.56 -4.62 10.12
N VAL A 70 9.62 -5.38 9.56
CA VAL A 70 9.88 -6.49 8.64
C VAL A 70 9.58 -6.00 7.23
N LYS A 71 10.52 -6.23 6.31
CA LYS A 71 10.41 -5.79 4.92
C LYS A 71 10.55 -6.98 3.98
N ALA A 72 9.76 -6.95 2.91
CA ALA A 72 9.89 -7.86 1.79
C ALA A 72 9.49 -7.12 0.51
N GLY A 73 10.08 -7.46 -0.62
CA GLY A 73 9.75 -6.81 -1.88
C GLY A 73 10.10 -7.68 -3.06
N TYR A 74 9.49 -7.35 -4.20
CA TYR A 74 9.75 -8.04 -5.45
C TYR A 74 9.74 -7.05 -6.60
N ASP A 75 10.74 -7.18 -7.47
CA ASP A 75 10.83 -6.49 -8.74
C ASP A 75 10.33 -7.44 -9.83
N LEU A 76 9.11 -7.18 -10.32
CA LEU A 76 8.45 -7.99 -11.35
C LEU A 76 9.12 -7.81 -12.71
N LYS A 77 9.78 -6.68 -12.94
CA LYS A 77 10.46 -6.39 -14.20
C LYS A 77 11.79 -7.14 -14.29
N GLN A 78 12.46 -7.32 -13.15
CA GLN A 78 13.73 -8.04 -13.04
C GLN A 78 13.57 -9.50 -12.57
N MET A 79 12.36 -9.89 -12.16
CA MET A 79 12.02 -11.22 -11.64
C MET A 79 12.92 -11.62 -10.45
N LYS A 80 13.06 -10.72 -9.47
CA LYS A 80 13.89 -10.96 -8.28
C LYS A 80 13.36 -10.27 -7.03
N GLU A 81 13.79 -10.76 -5.87
CA GLU A 81 13.59 -10.10 -4.58
C GLU A 81 14.36 -8.77 -4.50
N VAL A 82 13.84 -7.84 -3.70
CA VAL A 82 14.37 -6.48 -3.49
C VAL A 82 15.05 -6.37 -2.15
#